data_AF-E2CK01-F1
#
_entry.id   AF-E2CK01-F1
#
_cell.length_a   1.000
_cell.length_b   1.000
_cell.length_c   1.000
_cell.angle_alpha   90.00
_cell.angle_beta   90.00
_cell.angle_gamma   90.00
#
_symmetry.space_group_name_H-M   'P 1'
#
loop_
_entity.id
_entity.type
_entity.pdbx_description
1 polymer ?
#
loop_
_entity_poly.entity_id
_entity_poly.type
_entity_poly.pdbx_seq_one_letter_code
_entity_poly.pdbx_strand_id
1 'polypeptide(L)' 'MLTDISFASDHDRIGIVGRNGSGKSALARVLAGLIKPTSGVVRINGTDVASDRKAALRLVGVLSAPPGPESRPC' A
#
# COMPACT_ATOMS: atom_id res chain seq x y z
N MET A 1 -11.18 -6.00 -7.96
CA MET A 1 -11.19 -4.73 -7.20
C MET A 1 -9.98 -4.73 -6.30
N LEU A 2 -8.92 -3.92 -6.47
CA LEU A 2 -8.62 -2.80 -7.37
C LEU A 2 -8.66 -3.16 -8.87
N THR A 3 -8.75 -2.16 -9.75
CA THR A 3 -8.71 -2.36 -11.22
C THR A 3 -8.12 -1.15 -11.95
N ASP A 4 -7.15 -1.45 -12.82
CA ASP A 4 -6.35 -0.62 -13.75
C ASP A 4 -5.69 0.66 -13.23
N ILE A 5 -5.00 0.54 -12.10
CA ILE A 5 -4.23 1.65 -11.53
C ILE A 5 -2.78 1.60 -12.00
N SER A 6 -2.26 2.76 -12.42
CA SER A 6 -0.84 3.01 -12.72
C SER A 6 -0.39 4.26 -11.97
N PHE A 7 0.82 4.26 -11.38
CA PHE A 7 1.37 5.49 -10.77
C PHE A 7 2.91 5.48 -10.74
N ALA A 8 3.51 6.68 -10.78
CA ALA A 8 4.96 6.92 -10.79
C ALA A 8 5.32 8.16 -9.94
N SER A 9 6.49 8.21 -9.30
CA SER A 9 6.90 9.40 -8.52
C SER A 9 8.40 9.49 -8.28
N ASP A 10 8.91 10.71 -8.39
CA ASP A 10 10.24 11.16 -7.94
C ASP A 10 10.12 12.32 -6.90
N HIS A 11 9.02 12.27 -6.13
CA HIS A 11 8.62 13.02 -4.92
C HIS A 11 7.79 14.31 -5.06
N ASP A 12 6.54 14.19 -4.59
CA ASP A 12 5.87 15.11 -3.65
C ASP A 12 4.82 14.27 -2.87
N ARG A 13 4.25 14.76 -1.76
CA ARG A 13 3.33 13.97 -0.90
C ARG A 13 2.03 13.60 -1.63
N ILE A 14 1.71 12.31 -1.71
CA ILE A 14 0.49 11.82 -2.38
C ILE A 14 -0.58 11.43 -1.36
N GLY A 15 -1.78 12.02 -1.49
CA GLY A 15 -2.97 11.65 -0.72
C GLY A 15 -3.91 10.75 -1.52
N ILE A 16 -4.28 9.60 -0.96
CA ILE A 16 -5.26 8.67 -1.56
C ILE A 16 -6.60 8.82 -0.83
N VAL A 17 -7.62 9.36 -1.51
CA VAL A 17 -8.96 9.60 -0.94
C VAL A 17 -10.04 8.78 -1.67
N GLY A 18 -11.15 8.50 -0.96
CA GLY A 18 -12.26 7.71 -1.51
C GLY A 18 -13.19 7.14 -0.44
N ARG A 19 -14.35 6.63 -0.83
CA ARG A 19 -15.37 6.05 0.07
C ARG A 19 -14.89 4.79 0.81
N ASN A 20 -15.49 4.46 1.95
CA ASN A 20 -15.24 3.18 2.60
C ASN A 20 -15.55 2.02 1.64
N GLY A 21 -14.68 1.00 1.64
CA GLY A 21 -14.76 -0.10 0.68
C GLY A 21 -14.14 0.19 -0.70
N SER A 22 -13.71 1.42 -1.03
CA SER A 22 -13.15 1.74 -2.36
C SER A 22 -11.78 1.11 -2.69
N GLY A 23 -11.22 0.29 -1.81
CA GLY A 23 -9.95 -0.40 -2.05
C GLY A 23 -8.69 0.33 -1.55
N LYS A 24 -8.79 1.46 -0.84
CA LYS A 24 -7.63 2.22 -0.34
C LYS A 24 -6.73 1.41 0.59
N SER A 25 -7.32 0.74 1.58
CA SER A 25 -6.56 -0.12 2.49
C SER A 25 -5.96 -1.32 1.76
N ALA A 26 -6.61 -1.82 0.71
CA ALA A 26 -6.04 -2.86 -0.14
C ALA A 26 -4.84 -2.33 -0.95
N LEU A 27 -4.93 -1.12 -1.51
CA LEU A 27 -3.84 -0.46 -2.23
C LEU A 27 -2.64 -0.21 -1.32
N ALA A 28 -2.88 0.31 -0.11
CA ALA A 28 -1.82 0.52 0.89
C ALA A 28 -1.10 -0.79 1.24
N ARG A 29 -1.84 -1.90 1.40
CA ARG A 29 -1.25 -3.23 1.65
C ARG A 29 -0.45 -3.76 0.46
N VAL A 30 -0.87 -3.49 -0.78
CA VAL A 30 -0.12 -3.87 -1.98
C VAL A 30 1.19 -3.07 -2.09
N LEU A 31 1.15 -1.75 -1.88
CA LEU A 31 2.36 -0.90 -1.85
C LEU A 31 3.31 -1.28 -0.71
N ALA A 32 2.75 -1.66 0.44
CA ALA A 32 3.50 -2.19 1.57
C ALA A 32 4.01 -3.63 1.36
N GLY A 33 3.80 -4.24 0.19
CA GLY A 33 4.18 -5.62 -0.10
C GLY A 33 3.55 -6.66 0.83
N LEU A 34 2.44 -6.34 1.51
CA LEU A 34 1.69 -7.25 2.37
C LEU A 34 0.74 -8.16 1.57
N ILE A 35 0.31 -7.69 0.39
CA ILE A 35 -0.55 -8.43 -0.53
C ILE A 35 0.08 -8.35 -1.92
N LYS A 36 0.22 -9.49 -2.61
CA LYS A 36 0.69 -9.53 -4.00
C LYS A 36 -0.45 -9.11 -4.95
N PRO A 37 -0.20 -8.23 -5.93
CA PRO A 37 -1.20 -7.93 -6.94
C PRO A 37 -1.49 -9.18 -7.79
N THR A 38 -2.75 -9.35 -8.20
CA THR A 38 -3.16 -10.46 -9.08
C THR A 38 -2.59 -10.28 -10.50
N SER A 39 -2.45 -9.04 -10.96
CA SER A 39 -1.85 -8.65 -12.23
C SER A 39 -1.25 -7.23 -12.14
N GLY A 40 -0.37 -6.87 -13.08
CA GLY A 40 0.35 -5.60 -13.08
C GLY A 40 1.68 -5.64 -12.32
N VAL A 41 2.36 -4.49 -12.25
CA VAL A 41 3.70 -4.38 -11.62
C VAL A 41 3.72 -3.22 -10.63
N VAL A 42 4.34 -3.46 -9.48
CA VAL A 42 4.60 -2.44 -8.46
C VAL A 42 6.10 -2.34 -8.26
N ARG A 43 6.67 -1.16 -8.54
CA ARG A 43 8.09 -0.89 -8.37
C ARG A 43 8.31 0.16 -7.30
N ILE A 44 9.25 -0.12 -6.40
CA ILE A 44 9.69 0.81 -5.36
C ILE A 44 11.18 1.05 -5.59
N ASN A 45 11.54 2.28 -5.94
CA ASN A 45 12.91 2.64 -6.31
C ASN A 45 13.53 1.65 -7.34
N GLY A 46 12.79 1.38 -8.42
CA GLY A 46 13.18 0.42 -9.46
C GLY A 46 13.03 -1.07 -9.08
N THR A 47 12.84 -1.41 -7.80
CA THR A 47 12.70 -2.79 -7.34
C THR A 47 11.27 -3.28 -7.48
N ASP A 48 11.05 -4.34 -8.26
CA ASP A 48 9.74 -5.00 -8.35
C ASP A 48 9.42 -5.76 -7.06
N VAL A 49 8.33 -5.38 -6.40
CA VAL A 49 7.85 -5.95 -5.13
C VAL A 49 7.49 -7.44 -5.28
N ALA A 50 7.00 -7.86 -6.46
CA ALA A 50 6.61 -9.24 -6.69
C ALA A 50 7.82 -10.17 -6.90
N SER A 51 8.92 -9.62 -7.45
CA SER A 51 10.13 -10.37 -7.79
C SER A 51 11.14 -10.37 -6.64
N ASP A 52 11.36 -9.22 -5.98
CA ASP A 52 12.25 -9.10 -4.82
C ASP A 52 11.59 -8.31 -3.68
N ARG A 53 10.64 -8.99 -3.02
CA ARG A 53 9.92 -8.46 -1.87
C ARG A 53 10.87 -8.04 -0.74
N LYS A 54 11.95 -8.79 -0.50
CA LYS A 54 12.85 -8.52 0.63
C LYS A 54 13.64 -7.23 0.40
N ALA A 55 14.13 -7.00 -0.82
CA ALA A 55 14.79 -5.74 -1.15
C ALA A 55 13.81 -4.57 -1.13
N ALA A 56 12.62 -4.72 -1.72
CA ALA A 56 11.63 -3.65 -1.75
C ALA A 56 11.19 -3.19 -0.35
N LEU A 57 10.92 -4.13 0.58
CA LEU A 57 10.44 -3.80 1.92
C LEU A 57 11.47 -3.10 2.81
N ARG A 58 12.77 -3.21 2.50
CA ARG A 58 13.80 -2.45 3.23
C ARG A 58 13.66 -0.94 3.01
N LEU A 59 12.96 -0.52 1.97
CA LEU A 59 12.77 0.88 1.58
C LEU A 59 11.41 1.44 2.01
N VAL A 60 10.54 0.64 2.64
CA VAL A 60 9.14 1.01 2.90
C VAL A 60 8.86 1.05 4.40
N GLY A 61 8.43 2.21 4.89
CA GLY A 61 7.83 2.36 6.22
C GLY A 61 6.31 2.45 6.13
N VAL A 62 5.60 1.75 7.02
CA VAL A 62 4.12 1.77 7.07
C VAL A 62 3.68 2.22 8.44
N LEU A 63 2.91 3.31 8.50
CA LEU A 63 2.23 3.76 9.71
C LEU A 63 0.73 3.54 9.55
N SER A 64 0.15 2.78 10.46
CA SER A 64 -1.31 2.60 10.55
C SER A 64 -1.84 3.45 11.69
N ALA A 65 -3.04 4.02 11.51
CA ALA A 65 -3.70 4.74 12.58
C ALA A 65 -3.90 3.82 13.80
N PRO A 66 -3.74 4.31 15.03
CA PRO A 66 -4.01 3.53 16.23
C PRO A 66 -5.49 3.11 16.27
N PRO A 67 -5.81 2.00 16.97
CA PRO A 67 -7.21 1.64 17.21
C PRO A 67 -7.94 2.79 17.91
N GLY A 68 -9.19 3.03 17.52
CA GLY A 68 -10.03 4.05 18.14
C GLY A 68 -10.34 3.74 19.62
N PRO A 69 -10.84 4.73 20.39
CA PRO A 69 -11.12 4.59 21.83
C PRO A 69 -12.18 3.54 22.19
N GLU A 70 -12.85 2.94 21.20
CA GLU A 70 -13.93 1.97 21.35
C GLU A 70 -13.46 0.55 21.74
N SER A 71 -12.15 0.33 21.89
CA SER A 71 -11.59 -0.98 22.26
C SER A 71 -11.29 -1.14 23.75
N ARG A 72 -11.94 -0.39 24.65
CA ARG A 72 -11.88 -0.70 26.10
C ARG A 72 -12.92 -1.78 26.41
N PRO A 73 -12.53 -3.04 26.70
CA PRO A 73 -13.44 -3.93 27.41
C PRO A 73 -13.74 -3.34 28.79
N CYS A 74 -14.99 -3.44 29.22
CA CYS A 74 -15.43 -3.13 30.58
C CYS A 74 -14.60 -3.88 31.63
#